data_AF-A0A1V4Z145-F1
#
_entry.id   AF-A0A1V4Z145-F1
#
_cell.length_a   1.000
_cell.length_b   1.000
_cell.length_c   1.000
_cell.angle_alpha   90.00
_cell.angle_beta   90.00
_cell.angle_gamma   90.00
#
_symmetry.space_group_name_H-M   'P 1'
#
loop_
_entity.id
_entity.type
_entity.pdbx_description
1 polymer ?
#
loop_
_entity_poly.entity_id
_entity_poly.type
_entity_poly.pdbx_seq_one_letter_code
_entity_poly.pdbx_strand_id
1 'polypeptide(L)'
;MKSNGRKFRKNDAAFTGLEAAIVLIAFVVVAAVFSYVMLGAGFFTSQKSKEVVHTGVDQATSSVELNGDVIGVGSGNNLTAVKLTLGLTAGNNPVDINKTIISYKTSSVYNSSVFDGTDWANSVNWIQTVSANNLLEKFEKVELTVSFTAAEQIGPNTAIDLQIKPPTGAILPIHVTTPPAIDSIMILV
;
A
#
# COMPACT_ATOMS: atom_id res chain seq x y z
N MET A 1 -77.96 -7.84 -70.18
CA MET A 1 -78.13 -7.19 -68.86
C MET A 1 -77.03 -7.71 -67.94
N LYS A 2 -76.05 -6.88 -67.57
CA LYS A 2 -74.91 -7.27 -66.72
C LYS A 2 -75.24 -6.96 -65.25
N SER A 3 -75.30 -7.99 -64.42
CA SER A 3 -75.41 -7.86 -62.96
C SER A 3 -74.01 -7.74 -62.36
N ASN A 4 -73.70 -6.58 -61.79
CA ASN A 4 -72.43 -6.30 -61.12
C ASN A 4 -72.53 -6.67 -59.63
N GLY A 5 -72.03 -7.84 -59.25
CA GLY A 5 -71.86 -8.22 -57.85
C GLY A 5 -70.68 -7.48 -57.22
N ARG A 6 -70.93 -6.62 -56.23
CA ARG A 6 -69.88 -5.99 -55.42
C ARG A 6 -69.19 -7.06 -54.56
N LYS A 7 -67.91 -7.35 -54.85
CA LYS A 7 -67.03 -8.13 -53.97
C LYS A 7 -66.62 -7.27 -52.77
N PHE A 8 -67.04 -7.66 -51.56
CA PHE A 8 -66.42 -7.17 -50.33
C PHE A 8 -64.99 -7.74 -50.24
N ARG A 9 -63.99 -6.87 -50.36
CA ARG A 9 -62.58 -7.24 -50.12
C ARG A 9 -62.36 -7.23 -48.61
N LYS A 10 -62.08 -8.39 -48.00
CA LYS A 10 -61.48 -8.47 -46.66
C LYS A 10 -60.12 -7.76 -46.71
N ASN A 11 -59.94 -6.75 -45.88
CA ASN A 11 -58.68 -6.04 -45.74
C ASN A 11 -57.94 -6.65 -44.53
N ASP A 12 -57.11 -7.67 -44.78
CA ASP A 12 -56.28 -8.32 -43.74
C ASP A 12 -55.00 -7.52 -43.44
N ALA A 13 -54.86 -6.31 -43.99
CA ALA A 13 -53.81 -5.36 -43.63
C ALA A 13 -54.24 -4.51 -42.42
N ALA A 14 -54.49 -5.16 -41.28
CA ALA A 14 -54.65 -4.50 -40.00
C ALA A 14 -53.35 -4.67 -39.21
N PHE A 15 -52.29 -3.93 -39.59
CA PHE A 15 -51.19 -3.67 -38.66
C PHE A 15 -51.79 -2.79 -37.57
N THR A 16 -52.23 -3.40 -36.46
CA THR A 16 -52.96 -2.65 -35.45
C THR A 16 -51.95 -1.82 -34.65
N GLY A 17 -52.27 -0.55 -34.36
CA GLY A 17 -51.42 0.28 -33.52
C GLY A 17 -51.20 -0.31 -32.12
N LEU A 18 -52.07 -1.23 -31.71
CA LEU A 18 -51.97 -1.97 -30.45
C LEU A 18 -50.78 -2.94 -30.44
N GLU A 19 -50.52 -3.68 -31.54
CA GLU A 19 -49.34 -4.57 -31.63
C GLU A 19 -48.04 -3.75 -31.63
N ALA A 20 -48.02 -2.63 -32.35
CA ALA A 20 -46.89 -1.71 -32.33
C ALA A 20 -46.66 -1.09 -30.94
N ALA A 21 -47.72 -0.77 -30.19
CA ALA A 21 -47.64 -0.22 -28.85
C ALA A 21 -47.08 -1.24 -27.84
N ILE A 22 -47.49 -2.51 -27.91
CA ILE A 22 -46.95 -3.58 -27.03
C ILE A 22 -45.45 -3.76 -27.26
N VAL A 23 -45.02 -3.79 -28.53
CA VAL A 23 -43.61 -3.91 -28.90
C VAL A 23 -42.82 -2.69 -28.43
N LEU A 24 -43.38 -1.47 -28.56
CA LEU A 24 -42.76 -0.25 -28.08
C LEU A 24 -42.55 -0.25 -26.56
N ILE A 25 -43.53 -0.70 -25.78
CA ILE A 25 -43.38 -0.86 -24.32
C ILE A 25 -42.28 -1.86 -23.99
N ALA A 26 -42.24 -3.01 -24.67
CA ALA A 26 -41.20 -4.01 -24.45
C ALA A 26 -39.78 -3.44 -24.72
N PHE A 27 -39.60 -2.69 -25.80
CA PHE A 27 -38.32 -2.02 -26.10
C PHE A 27 -37.93 -0.98 -25.05
N VAL A 28 -38.88 -0.17 -24.58
CA VAL A 28 -38.63 0.84 -23.55
C VAL A 28 -38.25 0.18 -22.23
N VAL A 29 -38.92 -0.91 -21.83
CA VAL A 29 -38.60 -1.64 -20.60
C VAL A 29 -37.21 -2.26 -20.68
N VAL A 30 -36.85 -2.90 -21.80
CA VAL A 30 -35.50 -3.46 -22.00
C VAL A 30 -34.45 -2.35 -21.94
N ALA A 31 -34.70 -1.21 -22.58
CA ALA A 31 -33.80 -0.06 -22.53
C ALA A 31 -33.65 0.50 -21.10
N ALA A 32 -34.74 0.57 -20.32
CA ALA A 32 -34.72 1.05 -18.94
C ALA A 32 -33.94 0.11 -18.01
N VAL A 33 -34.18 -1.20 -18.09
CA VAL A 33 -33.44 -2.21 -17.30
C VAL A 33 -31.97 -2.20 -17.68
N PHE A 34 -31.66 -2.13 -18.98
CA PHE A 34 -30.29 -2.02 -19.46
C PHE A 34 -29.61 -0.75 -18.92
N SER A 35 -30.28 0.39 -18.97
CA SER A 35 -29.76 1.67 -18.46
C SER A 35 -29.51 1.62 -16.95
N TYR A 36 -30.41 1.00 -16.18
CA TYR A 36 -30.23 0.83 -14.73
C TYR A 36 -28.98 0.00 -14.41
N VAL A 37 -28.79 -1.14 -15.08
CA VAL A 37 -27.62 -1.99 -14.88
C VAL A 37 -26.35 -1.26 -15.33
N MET A 38 -26.38 -0.56 -16.46
CA MET A 38 -25.24 0.20 -16.96
C MET A 38 -24.84 1.32 -16.00
N LEU A 39 -25.80 2.06 -15.44
CA LEU A 39 -25.53 3.09 -14.43
C LEU A 39 -24.99 2.48 -13.12
N GLY A 40 -25.56 1.37 -12.67
CA GLY A 40 -25.07 0.65 -11.47
C GLY A 40 -23.62 0.19 -11.63
N ALA A 41 -23.30 -0.47 -12.75
CA ALA A 41 -21.94 -0.88 -13.08
C ALA A 41 -20.99 0.32 -13.30
N GLY A 42 -21.51 1.40 -13.91
CA GLY A 42 -20.76 2.64 -14.13
C GLY A 42 -20.40 3.36 -12.84
N PHE A 43 -21.31 3.41 -11.86
CA PHE A 43 -21.05 3.98 -10.54
C PHE A 43 -20.05 3.14 -9.75
N PHE A 44 -20.19 1.81 -9.75
CA PHE A 44 -19.22 0.93 -9.11
C PHE A 44 -17.81 1.10 -9.71
N THR A 45 -17.71 1.12 -11.04
CA THR A 45 -16.45 1.34 -11.75
C THR A 45 -15.84 2.69 -11.42
N SER A 46 -16.67 3.76 -11.36
CA SER A 46 -16.22 5.10 -11.01
C SER A 46 -15.74 5.20 -9.56
N GLN A 47 -16.45 4.56 -8.62
CA GLN A 47 -16.05 4.48 -7.21
C GLN A 47 -14.74 3.72 -7.05
N LYS A 48 -14.63 2.54 -7.69
CA LYS A 48 -13.40 1.75 -7.61
C LYS A 48 -12.21 2.46 -8.26
N SER A 49 -12.45 3.18 -9.36
CA SER A 49 -11.40 3.99 -10.00
C SER A 49 -10.89 5.09 -9.07
N LYS A 50 -11.79 5.78 -8.35
CA LYS A 50 -11.37 6.77 -7.35
C LYS A 50 -10.56 6.14 -6.21
N GLU A 51 -11.00 5.00 -5.69
CA GLU A 51 -10.29 4.28 -4.63
C GLU A 51 -8.88 3.88 -5.06
N VAL A 52 -8.73 3.33 -6.27
CA VAL A 52 -7.42 2.93 -6.83
C VAL A 52 -6.51 4.15 -7.07
N VAL A 53 -7.07 5.28 -7.52
CA VAL A 53 -6.29 6.51 -7.68
C VAL A 53 -5.81 7.03 -6.33
N HIS A 54 -6.67 7.08 -5.32
CA HIS A 54 -6.28 7.52 -3.98
C HIS A 54 -5.23 6.59 -3.37
N THR A 55 -5.51 5.29 -3.30
CA THR A 55 -4.57 4.31 -2.74
C THR A 55 -3.27 4.21 -3.55
N GLY A 56 -3.31 4.44 -4.87
CA GLY A 56 -2.12 4.50 -5.71
C GLY A 56 -1.24 5.71 -5.42
N VAL A 57 -1.83 6.89 -5.20
CA VAL A 57 -1.09 8.09 -4.78
C VAL A 57 -0.56 7.93 -3.36
N ASP A 58 -1.36 7.39 -2.45
CA ASP A 58 -0.95 7.11 -1.08
C ASP A 58 0.23 6.13 -1.07
N GLN A 59 0.16 5.04 -1.84
CA GLN A 59 1.25 4.07 -1.97
C GLN A 59 2.53 4.67 -2.56
N ALA A 60 2.41 5.60 -3.51
CA ALA A 60 3.57 6.26 -4.10
C ALA A 60 4.21 7.29 -3.15
N THR A 61 3.47 7.84 -2.20
CA THR A 61 3.91 8.96 -1.35
C THR A 61 4.19 8.59 0.11
N SER A 62 3.67 7.46 0.61
CA SER A 62 3.90 6.94 1.97
C SER A 62 5.23 6.21 2.16
N SER A 63 6.32 6.72 1.59
CA SER A 63 7.63 6.11 1.79
C SER A 63 8.39 6.76 2.95
N VAL A 64 9.26 5.99 3.61
CA VAL A 64 10.18 6.45 4.65
C VAL A 64 11.60 6.59 4.10
N GLU A 65 12.37 7.52 4.66
CA GLU A 65 13.77 7.75 4.32
C GLU A 65 14.66 7.70 5.56
N LEU A 66 15.93 7.32 5.36
CA LEU A 66 16.95 7.39 6.38
C LEU A 66 17.36 8.85 6.60
N ASN A 67 17.29 9.33 7.84
CA ASN A 67 17.63 10.68 8.22
C ASN A 67 18.87 10.69 9.12
N GLY A 68 20.05 10.73 8.50
CA GLY A 68 21.35 10.66 9.17
C GLY A 68 22.07 9.34 8.91
N ASP A 69 23.09 9.07 9.70
CA ASP A 69 23.93 7.89 9.54
C ASP A 69 23.36 6.67 10.28
N VAL A 70 23.79 5.48 9.86
CA VAL A 70 23.46 4.23 10.55
C VAL A 70 24.47 4.02 11.67
N ILE A 71 23.99 3.97 12.91
CA ILE A 71 24.85 3.90 14.10
C ILE A 71 24.86 2.45 14.61
N GLY A 72 26.03 1.84 14.65
CA GLY A 72 26.25 0.54 15.28
C GLY A 72 26.57 0.67 16.76
N VAL A 73 26.00 -0.21 17.57
CA VAL A 73 26.31 -0.38 19.00
C VAL A 73 27.01 -1.73 19.17
N GLY A 74 28.29 -1.68 19.53
CA GLY A 74 29.11 -2.86 19.79
C GLY A 74 29.19 -3.21 21.27
N SER A 75 29.45 -4.48 21.57
CA SER A 75 29.85 -4.93 22.89
C SER A 75 30.94 -5.99 22.73
N GLY A 76 32.17 -5.66 23.15
CA GLY A 76 33.35 -6.47 22.86
C GLY A 76 33.68 -6.46 21.36
N ASN A 77 33.76 -7.65 20.75
CA ASN A 77 34.12 -7.81 19.33
C ASN A 77 32.91 -8.01 18.38
N ASN A 78 31.68 -7.87 18.89
CA ASN A 78 30.46 -8.12 18.12
C ASN A 78 29.53 -6.91 18.14
N LEU A 79 28.85 -6.69 17.02
CA LEU A 79 27.75 -5.75 16.92
C LEU A 79 26.53 -6.31 17.67
N THR A 80 25.99 -5.53 18.60
CA THR A 80 24.84 -5.90 19.44
C THR A 80 23.54 -5.28 18.93
N ALA A 81 23.59 -4.05 18.45
CA ALA A 81 22.42 -3.38 17.88
C ALA A 81 22.80 -2.37 16.80
N VAL A 82 21.85 -2.03 15.95
CA VAL A 82 21.93 -0.92 14.98
C VAL A 82 20.82 0.06 15.26
N LYS A 83 21.17 1.34 15.35
CA LYS A 83 20.27 2.46 15.47
C LYS A 83 20.20 3.20 14.14
N LEU A 84 18.98 3.49 13.71
CA LEU A 84 18.71 4.21 12.48
C LEU A 84 17.58 5.19 12.72
N THR A 85 17.75 6.42 12.25
CA THR A 85 16.71 7.45 12.38
C THR A 85 15.94 7.56 11.07
N LEU A 86 14.62 7.47 11.14
CA LEU A 86 13.73 7.60 9.99
C LEU A 86 12.98 8.92 10.00
N GLY A 87 12.74 9.41 8.78
CA GLY A 87 11.79 10.47 8.48
C GLY A 87 10.85 10.06 7.34
N LEU A 88 9.84 10.88 7.08
CA LEU A 88 9.03 10.73 5.87
C LEU A 88 9.78 11.27 4.66
N THR A 89 9.58 10.63 3.51
CA THR A 89 10.04 11.20 2.23
C THR A 89 9.32 12.51 1.90
N ALA A 90 9.72 13.16 0.80
CA ALA A 90 9.07 14.38 0.30
C ALA A 90 7.54 14.27 0.10
N GLY A 91 6.98 13.06 0.00
CA GLY A 91 5.54 12.82 -0.05
C GLY A 91 4.79 13.20 1.23
N ASN A 92 5.47 13.21 2.38
CA ASN A 92 4.94 13.59 3.69
C ASN A 92 3.63 12.89 4.10
N ASN A 93 3.31 11.73 3.52
CA ASN A 93 2.13 10.96 3.92
C ASN A 93 2.45 10.17 5.19
N PRO A 94 1.59 10.17 6.23
CA PRO A 94 1.89 9.50 7.49
C PRO A 94 2.12 8.01 7.33
N VAL A 95 3.07 7.45 8.09
CA VAL A 95 3.41 6.02 8.07
C VAL A 95 3.27 5.44 9.48
N ASP A 96 2.53 4.35 9.61
CA ASP A 96 2.37 3.67 10.89
C ASP A 96 3.61 2.83 11.22
N ILE A 97 4.37 3.26 12.24
CA ILE A 97 5.60 2.60 12.68
C ILE A 97 5.29 1.24 13.30
N ASN A 98 4.10 1.05 13.88
CA ASN A 98 3.70 -0.23 14.48
C ASN A 98 3.52 -1.33 13.45
N LYS A 99 3.15 -0.98 12.22
CA LYS A 99 2.95 -1.95 11.13
C LYS A 99 4.15 -2.04 10.20
N THR A 100 5.24 -1.35 10.54
CA THR A 100 6.47 -1.39 9.77
C THR A 100 7.27 -2.62 10.18
N ILE A 101 7.62 -3.44 9.20
CA ILE A 101 8.42 -4.66 9.41
C ILE A 101 9.87 -4.35 9.08
N ILE A 102 10.78 -4.74 9.97
CA ILE A 102 12.22 -4.65 9.71
C ILE A 102 12.79 -6.05 9.64
N SER A 103 13.48 -6.32 8.53
CA SER A 103 14.23 -7.56 8.31
C SER A 103 15.69 -7.23 8.07
N TYR A 104 16.60 -8.05 8.58
CA TYR A 104 18.01 -7.98 8.20
C TYR A 104 18.52 -9.30 7.65
N LYS A 105 19.58 -9.19 6.87
CA LYS A 105 20.36 -10.29 6.35
C LYS A 105 21.84 -10.01 6.61
N THR A 106 22.52 -10.99 7.16
CA THR A 106 23.98 -11.04 7.25
C THR A 106 24.51 -12.16 6.36
N SER A 107 25.83 -12.35 6.33
CA SER A 107 26.46 -13.45 5.59
C SER A 107 25.98 -14.84 6.01
N SER A 108 25.54 -14.99 7.28
CA SER A 108 25.21 -16.29 7.87
C SER A 108 23.74 -16.43 8.29
N VAL A 109 23.03 -15.32 8.52
CA VAL A 109 21.68 -15.34 9.10
C VAL A 109 20.75 -14.40 8.35
N TYR A 110 19.52 -14.85 8.12
CA TYR A 110 18.42 -14.00 7.69
C TYR A 110 17.35 -14.00 8.77
N ASN A 111 17.01 -12.81 9.26
CA ASN A 111 15.91 -12.63 10.20
C ASN A 111 14.83 -11.77 9.53
N SER A 112 13.68 -12.38 9.30
CA SER A 112 12.58 -11.77 8.54
C SER A 112 11.73 -10.80 9.35
N SER A 113 11.82 -10.79 10.69
CA SER A 113 10.91 -10.01 11.53
C SER A 113 11.53 -9.71 12.88
N VAL A 114 12.47 -8.78 12.89
CA VAL A 114 13.12 -8.28 14.12
C VAL A 114 12.24 -7.23 14.79
N PHE A 115 11.33 -6.66 14.01
CA PHE A 115 10.27 -5.75 14.42
C PHE A 115 8.96 -6.25 13.83
N ASP A 116 8.02 -6.65 14.69
CA ASP A 116 6.69 -7.13 14.29
C ASP A 116 5.54 -6.25 14.83
N GLY A 117 5.88 -5.13 15.48
CA GLY A 117 4.90 -4.23 16.07
C GLY A 117 4.34 -4.68 17.41
N THR A 118 5.04 -5.54 18.17
CA THR A 118 4.59 -5.94 19.52
C THR A 118 5.52 -5.52 20.67
N ASP A 119 6.80 -5.23 20.39
CA ASP A 119 7.80 -4.79 21.38
C ASP A 119 8.29 -3.34 21.14
N TRP A 120 7.48 -2.36 21.55
CA TRP A 120 7.81 -0.93 21.35
C TRP A 120 8.75 -0.35 22.40
N ALA A 121 8.83 -0.93 23.60
CA ALA A 121 9.39 -0.23 24.75
C ALA A 121 10.91 0.03 24.67
N ASN A 122 11.66 -0.82 23.95
CA ASN A 122 13.12 -0.72 23.89
C ASN A 122 13.67 -0.47 22.48
N SER A 123 12.82 -0.51 21.46
CA SER A 123 13.25 -0.56 20.06
C SER A 123 12.73 0.60 19.21
N VAL A 124 11.72 1.35 19.67
CA VAL A 124 11.30 2.62 19.06
C VAL A 124 11.57 3.77 20.04
N ASN A 125 12.27 4.80 19.59
CA ASN A 125 12.50 6.02 20.35
C ASN A 125 12.11 7.24 19.50
N TRP A 126 11.10 8.00 19.94
CA TRP A 126 10.66 9.21 19.23
C TRP A 126 11.58 10.37 19.57
N ILE A 127 12.43 10.77 18.63
CA ILE A 127 13.35 11.91 18.81
C ILE A 127 12.57 13.23 18.79
N GLN A 128 11.61 13.33 17.85
CA GLN A 128 10.78 14.50 17.68
C GLN A 128 9.35 14.05 17.37
N THR A 129 8.42 14.49 18.22
CA THR A 129 6.98 14.21 18.09
C THR A 129 6.22 15.53 18.08
N VAL A 130 5.20 15.58 17.22
CA VAL A 130 4.21 16.64 17.12
C VAL A 130 2.89 16.16 17.74
N SER A 131 2.62 14.85 17.70
CA SER A 131 1.43 14.26 18.31
C SER A 131 1.73 12.94 19.04
N ALA A 132 1.03 12.67 20.15
CA ALA A 132 1.24 11.46 20.95
C ALA A 132 0.54 10.25 20.32
N ASN A 133 0.97 9.85 19.13
CA ASN A 133 0.52 8.65 18.42
C ASN A 133 1.72 7.86 17.87
N ASN A 134 1.46 6.75 17.16
CA ASN A 134 2.49 5.88 16.59
C ASN A 134 2.65 6.07 15.08
N LEU A 135 2.07 7.14 14.54
CA LEU A 135 2.19 7.51 13.14
C LEU A 135 3.39 8.43 13.02
N LEU A 136 4.30 8.13 12.09
CA LEU A 136 5.36 9.06 11.72
C LEU A 136 4.73 10.11 10.82
N GLU A 137 4.61 11.34 11.33
CA GLU A 137 4.00 12.48 10.64
C GLU A 137 5.06 13.48 10.16
N LYS A 138 4.60 14.51 9.43
CA LYS A 138 5.47 15.58 8.95
C LYS A 138 6.13 16.29 10.14
N PHE A 139 7.44 16.50 10.03
CA PHE A 139 8.29 17.09 11.08
C PHE A 139 8.53 16.21 12.30
N GLU A 140 8.17 14.93 12.24
CA GLU A 140 8.54 13.95 13.25
C GLU A 140 9.77 13.14 12.82
N LYS A 141 10.50 12.62 13.82
CA LYS A 141 11.65 11.76 13.63
C LYS A 141 11.61 10.62 14.63
N VAL A 142 11.82 9.42 14.14
CA VAL A 142 11.84 8.20 14.96
C VAL A 142 13.19 7.49 14.83
N GLU A 143 13.80 7.16 15.95
CA GLU A 143 14.96 6.28 16.02
C GLU A 143 14.47 4.85 16.24
N LEU A 144 14.91 3.94 15.39
CA LEU A 144 14.65 2.51 15.50
C LEU A 144 15.94 1.81 15.91
N THR A 145 15.85 1.00 16.94
CA THR A 145 16.95 0.15 17.42
C THR A 145 16.67 -1.30 17.06
N VAL A 146 17.47 -1.83 16.13
CA VAL A 146 17.44 -3.22 15.68
C VAL A 146 18.48 -4.00 16.48
N SER A 147 18.03 -4.86 17.38
CA SER A 147 18.92 -5.69 18.21
C SER A 147 19.25 -7.01 17.51
N PHE A 148 20.50 -7.44 17.64
CA PHE A 148 21.00 -8.73 17.16
C PHE A 148 21.16 -9.68 18.33
N THR A 149 20.87 -10.96 18.12
CA THR A 149 21.10 -11.96 19.16
C THR A 149 22.60 -12.31 19.24
N ALA A 150 23.08 -12.64 20.44
CA ALA A 150 24.48 -13.04 20.62
C ALA A 150 24.88 -14.28 19.77
N ALA A 151 23.92 -15.09 19.32
CA ALA A 151 24.17 -16.23 18.44
C ALA A 151 24.54 -15.82 17.01
N GLU A 152 24.23 -14.60 16.59
CA GLU A 152 24.45 -14.14 15.21
C GLU A 152 25.89 -13.70 14.94
N GLN A 153 26.70 -13.47 15.99
CA GLN A 153 28.15 -13.21 15.94
C GLN A 153 28.57 -12.26 14.80
N ILE A 154 27.92 -11.09 14.71
CA ILE A 154 28.25 -10.08 13.71
C ILE A 154 29.57 -9.41 14.11
N GLY A 155 30.67 -9.98 13.62
CA GLY A 155 32.02 -9.51 13.89
C GLY A 155 32.49 -8.38 12.97
N PRO A 156 33.78 -8.01 13.03
CA PRO A 156 34.38 -7.00 12.16
C PRO A 156 34.31 -7.37 10.67
N ASN A 157 34.24 -6.36 9.78
CA ASN A 157 34.19 -6.52 8.32
C ASN A 157 33.02 -7.39 7.81
N THR A 158 31.87 -7.32 8.48
CA THR A 158 30.66 -8.05 8.10
C THR A 158 29.66 -7.12 7.42
N ALA A 159 29.21 -7.49 6.23
CA ALA A 159 28.14 -6.79 5.53
C ALA A 159 26.76 -7.18 6.09
N ILE A 160 25.89 -6.18 6.21
CA ILE A 160 24.54 -6.27 6.75
C ILE A 160 23.60 -5.57 5.77
N ASP A 161 22.59 -6.31 5.29
CA ASP A 161 21.51 -5.75 4.51
C ASP A 161 20.28 -5.60 5.41
N LEU A 162 19.90 -4.38 5.72
CA LEU A 162 18.69 -4.02 6.45
C LEU A 162 17.61 -3.63 5.43
N GLN A 163 16.38 -4.09 5.66
CA GLN A 163 15.22 -3.72 4.85
C GLN A 163 14.10 -3.29 5.77
N ILE A 164 13.66 -2.05 5.58
CA ILE A 164 12.55 -1.45 6.32
C ILE A 164 11.36 -1.41 5.39
N LYS A 165 10.29 -2.11 5.78
CA LYS A 165 9.08 -2.33 4.99
C LYS A 165 7.92 -1.63 5.68
N PRO A 166 7.61 -0.37 5.31
CA PRO A 166 6.42 0.29 5.83
C PRO A 166 5.16 -0.44 5.34
N PRO A 167 4.00 -0.28 6.02
CA PRO A 167 2.74 -0.93 5.63
C PRO A 167 2.23 -0.51 4.25
N THR A 168 2.55 0.72 3.87
CA THR A 168 2.22 1.39 2.60
C THR A 168 3.50 2.12 2.21
N GLY A 169 3.85 2.15 0.92
CA GLY A 169 5.09 2.80 0.44
C GLY A 169 6.13 1.86 -0.15
N ALA A 170 7.28 2.45 -0.49
CA ALA A 170 8.46 1.73 -0.96
C ALA A 170 9.24 1.12 0.21
N ILE A 171 9.89 -0.02 -0.05
CA ILE A 171 10.84 -0.63 0.85
C ILE A 171 12.11 0.22 0.86
N LEU A 172 12.65 0.51 2.04
CA LEU A 172 13.93 1.19 2.21
C LEU A 172 15.03 0.14 2.48
N PRO A 173 15.85 -0.21 1.47
CA PRO A 173 17.04 -1.03 1.67
C PRO A 173 18.19 -0.17 2.20
N ILE A 174 18.92 -0.71 3.17
CA ILE A 174 20.10 -0.10 3.77
C ILE A 174 21.20 -1.17 3.76
N HIS A 175 22.31 -0.86 3.11
CA HIS A 175 23.47 -1.74 3.02
C HIS A 175 24.59 -1.11 3.82
N VAL A 176 25.06 -1.80 4.85
CA VAL A 176 26.12 -1.30 5.72
C VAL A 176 27.09 -2.41 6.09
N THR A 177 28.34 -2.04 6.36
CA THR A 177 29.41 -2.95 6.75
C THR A 177 29.98 -2.53 8.09
N THR A 178 30.26 -3.51 8.96
CA THR A 178 30.94 -3.24 10.23
C THR A 178 32.42 -2.91 9.99
N PRO A 179 32.98 -1.93 10.72
CA PRO A 179 34.38 -1.58 10.61
C PRO A 179 35.32 -2.72 11.09
N PRO A 180 36.63 -2.65 10.78
CA PRO A 180 37.62 -3.63 11.23
C PRO A 180 37.81 -3.71 12.74
N ALA A 181 37.46 -2.66 13.47
CA ALA A 181 37.48 -2.61 14.93
C ALA A 181 36.09 -2.21 15.42
N ILE A 182 35.50 -3.01 16.30
CA ILE A 182 34.17 -2.77 16.86
C ILE A 182 34.33 -1.92 18.11
N ASP A 183 33.74 -0.73 18.08
CA ASP A 183 33.64 0.14 19.25
C ASP A 183 32.23 0.07 19.85
N SER A 184 32.07 0.58 21.07
CA SER A 184 30.80 0.65 21.79
C SER A 184 29.76 1.45 21.00
N ILE A 185 30.19 2.50 20.29
CA ILE A 185 29.38 3.31 19.38
C ILE A 185 30.22 3.59 18.15
N MET A 186 29.70 3.28 16.96
CA MET A 186 30.38 3.50 15.69
C MET A 186 29.40 3.84 14.57
N ILE A 187 29.88 4.49 13.52
CA ILE A 187 29.10 4.69 12.29
C ILE A 187 29.36 3.49 11.38
N LEU A 188 28.29 2.92 10.83
CA LEU A 188 28.39 1.87 9.82
C LEU A 188 28.39 2.50 8.42
N VAL A 189 29.20 1.91 7.54
CA VAL A 189 29.51 2.47 6.21
C VAL A 189 29.08 1.53 5.10
#